data_AF-A0A7G9B328-F1
#
_entry.id   AF-A0A7G9B328-F1
#
_cell.length_a   1.000
_cell.length_b   1.000
_cell.length_c   1.000
_cell.angle_alpha   90.00
_cell.angle_beta   90.00
_cell.angle_gamma   90.00
#
_symmetry.space_group_name_H-M   'P 1'
#
loop_
_entity.id
_entity.type
_entity.pdbx_description
1 polymer ?
#
loop_
_entity_poly.entity_id
_entity_poly.type
_entity_poly.pdbx_seq_one_letter_code
_entity_poly.pdbx_strand_id
1 'polypeptide(L)'
;MKRIISALLCLLLTLSLTLPAYGYEDTDPPQWQEWGFDSLEECVEYYYDGDLEAYYEDISYEVDYENWKKAHAAEIQAFDPDKYWAEEYWAGDYYQSKEDYMLEMGFESEEEFNEYLLDDYLWELWWADETAKEAAESKKALGGVPGQLGVMLDGSYLKFDAQPELKDGRTMVPCRQVLEALGGTVSYEDGMAVCRFKDTVVTAGGKTVEGDAALYFKAGSDVVTVRTGGQELKVQMDAKCYYKNGRTYIPVRFFAQTLGCDVFYDSLFETAVLLNRQALVAEVDSKFTVLNRLLESLARNPSKNYKTVASLGADLTLLDSINGNKTYNMDASLEVVQSADAFSVTGRLDLAALGKLEEFDQLFAGMTSAQLSSLKSALANVKFKLIYDGKEGMMYLNLPLLAYLPETEYAEDDWVAIPALGLDLNEGASSVGGLIYTSATGLSGADEGGVYYNAVYLYQEIQEYADEAAVLLGDGCFQGEGGYDVLHYGMEDYQAYLKETYGEDADYYNEFDKLNADLRIARDGAATFKVEMQSQDMGYFLPVMLITADGKVSSTGVNMNLVMKIKNTMDLEIRYTASTSETQQAPGKLPADANVINPYGYDEEPQPAEETTL
;
A
#
# COMPACT_ATOMS: atom_id res chain seq x y z
N MET A 1 -1.89 -1.53 30.22
CA MET A 1 -2.75 -2.14 29.18
C MET A 1 -2.14 -3.43 28.58
N LYS A 2 -0.82 -3.68 28.70
CA LYS A 2 -0.16 -5.01 28.61
C LYS A 2 -0.65 -6.09 29.63
N ARG A 3 -1.79 -5.90 30.27
CA ARG A 3 -2.43 -6.88 31.20
C ARG A 3 -3.86 -7.21 30.82
N ILE A 4 -4.46 -6.49 29.87
CA ILE A 4 -5.80 -6.80 29.33
C ILE A 4 -5.64 -7.49 27.98
N ILE A 5 -4.66 -7.08 27.15
CA ILE A 5 -4.27 -7.84 25.95
C ILE A 5 -3.57 -9.13 26.33
N SER A 6 -2.61 -9.13 27.27
CA SER A 6 -2.07 -10.40 27.79
C SER A 6 -3.08 -11.21 28.62
N ALA A 7 -4.16 -10.61 29.14
CA ALA A 7 -5.23 -11.39 29.78
C ALA A 7 -6.31 -11.84 28.79
N LEU A 8 -6.45 -11.20 27.61
CA LEU A 8 -7.32 -11.61 26.50
C LEU A 8 -6.61 -12.65 25.63
N LEU A 9 -5.30 -12.51 25.37
CA LEU A 9 -4.45 -13.56 24.80
C LEU A 9 -4.28 -14.70 25.81
N CYS A 10 -4.05 -14.45 27.11
CA CYS A 10 -4.14 -15.54 28.08
C CYS A 10 -5.57 -16.06 28.23
N LEU A 11 -6.66 -15.30 28.00
CA LEU A 11 -8.02 -15.86 27.99
C LEU A 11 -8.28 -16.68 26.72
N LEU A 12 -7.78 -16.26 25.55
CA LEU A 12 -7.87 -16.96 24.26
C LEU A 12 -7.02 -18.22 24.27
N LEU A 13 -5.78 -18.13 24.78
CA LEU A 13 -4.89 -19.26 25.05
C LEU A 13 -5.42 -20.13 26.20
N THR A 14 -6.04 -19.57 27.25
CA THR A 14 -6.68 -20.43 28.29
C THR A 14 -8.05 -20.96 27.86
N LEU A 15 -8.72 -20.38 26.87
CA LEU A 15 -9.94 -20.92 26.25
C LEU A 15 -9.58 -21.99 25.21
N SER A 16 -8.44 -21.88 24.50
CA SER A 16 -7.89 -22.98 23.69
C SER A 16 -7.30 -24.10 24.56
N LEU A 17 -6.67 -23.78 25.70
CA LEU A 17 -6.21 -24.75 26.72
C LEU A 17 -7.34 -25.28 27.63
N THR A 18 -8.60 -24.84 27.46
CA THR A 18 -9.77 -25.40 28.19
C THR A 18 -10.79 -26.08 27.29
N LEU A 19 -10.49 -26.28 26.01
CA LEU A 19 -11.05 -27.41 25.31
C LEU A 19 -10.53 -28.67 26.01
N PRO A 20 -11.39 -29.65 26.38
CA PRO A 20 -10.89 -30.92 26.86
C PRO A 20 -9.91 -31.41 25.80
N ALA A 21 -8.72 -31.85 26.21
CA ALA A 21 -7.82 -32.59 25.34
C ALA A 21 -8.65 -33.65 24.60
N TYR A 22 -9.06 -33.32 23.37
CA TYR A 22 -9.47 -34.32 22.42
C TYR A 22 -8.22 -35.17 22.31
N GLY A 23 -8.33 -36.47 22.59
CA GLY A 23 -7.22 -37.35 22.25
C GLY A 23 -6.95 -37.10 20.78
N TYR A 24 -5.75 -36.63 20.45
CA TYR A 24 -5.34 -36.49 19.06
C TYR A 24 -5.43 -37.90 18.46
N GLU A 25 -6.45 -38.12 17.63
CA GLU A 25 -6.65 -39.38 16.91
C GLU A 25 -5.91 -39.24 15.58
N ASP A 26 -4.92 -40.11 15.36
CA ASP A 26 -4.19 -40.25 14.08
C ASP A 26 -5.09 -40.94 13.03
N THR A 27 -4.68 -40.95 11.76
CA THR A 27 -5.38 -41.72 10.70
C THR A 27 -5.35 -43.24 10.99
N ASP A 28 -6.21 -44.03 10.32
CA ASP A 28 -6.20 -45.50 10.40
C ASP A 28 -5.97 -46.10 9.01
N PRO A 29 -4.76 -46.61 8.69
CA PRO A 29 -3.58 -46.70 9.56
C PRO A 29 -2.90 -45.33 9.79
N PRO A 30 -2.06 -45.18 10.84
CA PRO A 30 -1.41 -43.90 11.16
C PRO A 30 -0.52 -43.36 10.05
N GLN A 31 -0.55 -42.05 9.80
CA GLN A 31 0.08 -41.42 8.63
C GLN A 31 1.60 -41.63 8.59
N TRP A 32 2.28 -41.59 9.74
CA TRP A 32 3.72 -41.89 9.83
C TRP A 32 4.08 -43.31 9.34
N GLN A 33 3.16 -44.29 9.42
CA GLN A 33 3.38 -45.62 8.85
C GLN A 33 3.27 -45.61 7.34
N GLU A 34 2.36 -44.82 6.78
CA GLU A 34 2.21 -44.66 5.33
C GLU A 34 3.41 -43.95 4.71
N TRP A 35 3.99 -42.99 5.43
CA TRP A 35 5.26 -42.35 5.08
C TRP A 35 6.49 -43.23 5.31
N GLY A 36 6.30 -44.45 5.83
CA GLY A 36 7.34 -45.48 5.90
C GLY A 36 8.24 -45.41 7.14
N PHE A 37 7.83 -44.70 8.19
CA PHE A 37 8.57 -44.64 9.45
C PHE A 37 8.26 -45.85 10.33
N ASP A 38 9.27 -46.29 11.10
CA ASP A 38 9.10 -47.41 12.03
C ASP A 38 8.41 -46.97 13.34
N SER A 39 8.35 -45.66 13.63
CA SER A 39 7.65 -45.07 14.78
C SER A 39 7.25 -43.61 14.56
N LEU A 40 6.20 -43.15 15.26
CA LEU A 40 5.78 -41.74 15.30
C LEU A 40 6.94 -40.82 15.73
N GLU A 41 7.72 -41.23 16.72
CA GLU A 41 8.84 -40.44 17.26
C GLU A 41 9.92 -40.18 16.20
N GLU A 42 10.19 -41.16 15.32
CA GLU A 42 11.14 -41.00 14.21
C GLU A 42 10.61 -40.04 13.13
N CYS A 43 9.32 -40.11 12.83
CA CYS A 43 8.66 -39.22 11.88
C CYS A 43 8.66 -37.76 12.37
N VAL A 44 8.27 -37.55 13.64
CA VAL A 44 8.20 -36.23 14.26
C VAL A 44 9.58 -35.60 14.37
N GLU A 45 10.61 -36.36 14.73
CA GLU A 45 11.99 -35.86 14.75
C GLU A 45 12.48 -35.49 13.35
N TYR A 46 12.11 -36.26 12.32
CA TYR A 46 12.61 -36.06 10.96
C TYR A 46 11.95 -34.89 10.23
N TYR A 47 10.63 -34.77 10.29
CA TYR A 47 9.88 -33.76 9.54
C TYR A 47 9.54 -32.51 10.35
N TYR A 48 9.43 -32.63 11.68
CA TYR A 48 8.91 -31.59 12.56
C TYR A 48 9.90 -31.16 13.64
N ASP A 49 11.16 -31.58 13.56
CA ASP A 49 12.23 -31.25 14.53
C ASP A 49 11.83 -31.55 16.00
N GLY A 50 11.05 -32.62 16.19
CA GLY A 50 10.56 -33.03 17.51
C GLY A 50 9.23 -32.40 17.94
N ASP A 51 8.62 -31.52 17.12
CA ASP A 51 7.34 -30.89 17.41
C ASP A 51 6.15 -31.82 17.13
N LEU A 52 5.70 -32.49 18.19
CA LEU A 52 4.56 -33.39 18.14
C LEU A 52 3.23 -32.66 17.89
N GLU A 53 3.12 -31.39 18.28
CA GLU A 53 1.89 -30.60 18.09
C GLU A 53 1.72 -30.24 16.61
N ALA A 54 2.81 -29.82 15.95
CA ALA A 54 2.85 -29.57 14.52
C ALA A 54 2.49 -30.82 13.68
N TYR A 55 2.97 -32.01 14.09
CA TYR A 55 2.55 -33.26 13.43
C TYR A 55 1.03 -33.48 13.50
N TYR A 56 0.43 -33.35 14.68
CA TYR A 56 -1.01 -33.58 14.82
C TYR A 56 -1.86 -32.48 14.20
N GLU A 57 -1.34 -31.26 14.06
CA GLU A 57 -1.96 -30.20 13.28
C GLU A 57 -2.05 -30.62 11.81
N ASP A 58 -0.94 -31.07 11.20
CA ASP A 58 -0.93 -31.60 9.83
C ASP A 58 -1.89 -32.79 9.64
N ILE A 59 -1.91 -33.75 10.58
CA ILE A 59 -2.83 -34.88 10.51
C ILE A 59 -4.30 -34.43 10.63
N SER A 60 -4.58 -33.43 11.46
CA SER A 60 -5.93 -32.89 11.57
C SER A 60 -6.41 -32.27 10.27
N TYR A 61 -5.53 -31.58 9.53
CA TYR A 61 -5.83 -31.06 8.20
C TYR A 61 -6.17 -32.15 7.19
N GLU A 62 -5.37 -33.23 7.13
CA GLU A 62 -5.64 -34.35 6.22
C GLU A 62 -6.97 -35.05 6.55
N VAL A 63 -7.25 -35.27 7.84
CA VAL A 63 -8.51 -35.90 8.29
C VAL A 63 -9.70 -35.01 7.95
N ASP A 64 -9.59 -33.71 8.15
CA ASP A 64 -10.65 -32.74 7.86
C ASP A 64 -10.90 -32.64 6.35
N TYR A 65 -9.85 -32.60 5.52
CA TYR A 65 -9.96 -32.61 4.06
C TYR A 65 -10.63 -33.90 3.54
N GLU A 66 -10.23 -35.06 4.07
CA GLU A 66 -10.88 -36.34 3.71
C GLU A 66 -12.35 -36.40 4.12
N ASN A 67 -12.69 -35.86 5.29
CA ASN A 67 -14.09 -35.78 5.73
C ASN A 67 -14.90 -34.80 4.88
N TRP A 68 -14.29 -33.71 4.42
CA TRP A 68 -14.91 -32.77 3.51
C TRP A 68 -15.10 -33.31 2.11
N LYS A 69 -14.13 -34.06 1.56
CA LYS A 69 -14.30 -34.75 0.27
C LYS A 69 -15.47 -35.73 0.32
N LYS A 70 -15.68 -36.42 1.45
CA LYS A 70 -16.87 -37.27 1.65
C LYS A 70 -18.17 -36.46 1.65
N ALA A 71 -18.16 -35.25 2.21
CA ALA A 71 -19.31 -34.34 2.19
C ALA A 71 -19.57 -33.74 0.80
N HIS A 72 -18.53 -33.62 -0.04
CA HIS A 72 -18.56 -33.06 -1.41
C HIS A 72 -18.51 -34.13 -2.52
N ALA A 73 -18.93 -35.36 -2.21
CA ALA A 73 -18.87 -36.48 -3.15
C ALA A 73 -19.72 -36.26 -4.42
N ALA A 74 -20.75 -35.41 -4.35
CA ALA A 74 -21.59 -35.08 -5.50
C ALA A 74 -20.87 -34.10 -6.46
N GLU A 75 -20.13 -33.14 -5.92
CA GLU A 75 -19.29 -32.19 -6.64
C GLU A 75 -18.13 -32.93 -7.33
N ILE A 76 -17.47 -33.84 -6.62
CA ILE A 76 -16.43 -34.72 -7.19
C ILE A 76 -16.99 -35.54 -8.36
N GLN A 77 -18.18 -36.11 -8.21
CA GLN A 77 -18.82 -36.89 -9.27
C GLN A 77 -19.24 -36.05 -10.49
N ALA A 78 -19.51 -34.77 -10.29
CA ALA A 78 -19.96 -33.86 -11.34
C ALA A 78 -18.80 -33.11 -12.04
N PHE A 79 -17.56 -33.27 -11.56
CA PHE A 79 -16.38 -32.61 -12.11
C PHE A 79 -16.16 -32.99 -13.58
N ASP A 80 -15.90 -31.98 -14.40
CA ASP A 80 -15.61 -32.10 -15.83
C ASP A 80 -14.22 -31.49 -16.10
N PRO A 81 -13.17 -32.31 -16.28
CA PRO A 81 -11.81 -31.82 -16.43
C PRO A 81 -11.60 -31.00 -17.71
N ASP A 82 -12.31 -31.32 -18.79
CA ASP A 82 -12.22 -30.57 -20.06
C ASP A 82 -12.84 -29.18 -19.90
N LYS A 83 -13.96 -29.09 -19.17
CA LYS A 83 -14.59 -27.79 -18.86
C LYS A 83 -13.71 -26.96 -17.92
N TYR A 84 -13.21 -27.55 -16.84
CA TYR A 84 -12.35 -26.86 -15.88
C TYR A 84 -11.09 -26.30 -16.56
N TRP A 85 -10.41 -27.12 -17.38
CA TRP A 85 -9.28 -26.67 -18.19
C TRP A 85 -9.61 -25.46 -19.08
N ALA A 86 -10.75 -25.49 -19.77
CA ALA A 86 -11.08 -24.51 -20.80
C ALA A 86 -11.64 -23.19 -20.26
N GLU A 87 -12.25 -23.20 -19.07
CA GLU A 87 -13.00 -22.05 -18.53
C GLU A 87 -12.41 -21.49 -17.23
N GLU A 88 -11.72 -22.30 -16.43
CA GLU A 88 -11.44 -21.98 -15.02
C GLU A 88 -9.96 -22.19 -14.63
N TYR A 89 -9.25 -23.14 -15.24
CA TYR A 89 -7.84 -23.40 -14.95
C TYR A 89 -6.93 -22.36 -15.62
N TRP A 90 -6.13 -21.67 -14.81
CA TRP A 90 -5.32 -20.52 -15.24
C TRP A 90 -4.42 -20.81 -16.45
N ALA A 91 -3.88 -22.04 -16.60
CA ALA A 91 -2.98 -22.37 -17.70
C ALA A 91 -3.70 -22.47 -19.06
N GLY A 92 -5.02 -22.67 -19.08
CA GLY A 92 -5.82 -22.72 -20.31
C GLY A 92 -5.72 -21.45 -21.15
N ASP A 93 -5.49 -20.30 -20.52
CA ASP A 93 -5.33 -19.00 -21.18
C ASP A 93 -3.93 -18.76 -21.78
N TYR A 94 -2.92 -19.49 -21.31
CA TYR A 94 -1.51 -19.28 -21.68
C TYR A 94 -0.97 -20.33 -22.65
N TYR A 95 -1.59 -21.51 -22.68
CA TYR A 95 -1.14 -22.63 -23.50
C TYR A 95 -2.01 -22.80 -24.75
N GLN A 96 -1.39 -23.20 -25.87
CA GLN A 96 -2.10 -23.39 -27.15
C GLN A 96 -3.05 -24.60 -27.12
N SER A 97 -2.74 -25.59 -26.27
CA SER A 97 -3.53 -26.80 -26.08
C SER A 97 -3.21 -27.44 -24.72
N LYS A 98 -4.12 -28.28 -24.21
CA LYS A 98 -3.87 -29.06 -23.00
C LYS A 98 -2.72 -30.05 -23.18
N GLU A 99 -2.55 -30.58 -24.39
CA GLU A 99 -1.49 -31.53 -24.72
C GLU A 99 -0.09 -30.91 -24.62
N ASP A 100 0.06 -29.63 -24.98
CA ASP A 100 1.33 -28.90 -24.85
C ASP A 100 1.70 -28.70 -23.38
N TYR A 101 0.72 -28.32 -22.55
CA TYR A 101 0.90 -28.18 -21.11
C TYR A 101 1.24 -29.51 -20.45
N MET A 102 0.51 -30.57 -20.82
CA MET A 102 0.76 -31.93 -20.31
C MET A 102 2.19 -32.38 -20.60
N LEU A 103 2.70 -32.11 -21.81
CA LEU A 103 4.06 -32.44 -22.22
C LEU A 103 5.12 -31.66 -21.43
N GLU A 104 4.88 -30.36 -21.19
CA GLU A 104 5.82 -29.50 -20.46
C GLU A 104 5.90 -29.85 -18.98
N MET A 105 4.75 -30.13 -18.37
CA MET A 105 4.65 -30.53 -16.95
C MET A 105 5.02 -32.01 -16.73
N GLY A 106 5.18 -32.78 -17.80
CA GLY A 106 5.69 -34.15 -17.74
C GLY A 106 4.64 -35.21 -17.39
N PHE A 107 3.35 -34.93 -17.61
CA PHE A 107 2.28 -35.92 -17.40
C PHE A 107 2.38 -37.05 -18.44
N GLU A 108 2.28 -38.30 -18.00
CA GLU A 108 2.44 -39.48 -18.86
C GLU A 108 1.12 -39.91 -19.53
N SER A 109 -0.02 -39.42 -19.05
CA SER A 109 -1.35 -39.73 -19.58
C SER A 109 -2.39 -38.65 -19.31
N GLU A 110 -3.49 -38.68 -20.08
CA GLU A 110 -4.66 -37.81 -19.85
C GLU A 110 -5.42 -38.18 -18.56
N GLU A 111 -5.33 -39.44 -18.12
CA GLU A 111 -5.91 -39.89 -16.84
C GLU A 111 -5.21 -39.22 -15.66
N GLU A 112 -3.87 -39.26 -15.64
CA GLU A 112 -3.04 -38.60 -14.62
C GLU A 112 -3.26 -37.08 -14.59
N PHE A 113 -3.37 -36.46 -15.77
CA PHE A 113 -3.66 -35.03 -15.87
C PHE A 113 -5.06 -34.68 -15.35
N ASN A 114 -6.08 -35.49 -15.64
CA ASN A 114 -7.43 -35.28 -15.13
C ASN A 114 -7.52 -35.47 -13.60
N GLU A 115 -6.76 -36.39 -13.04
CA GLU A 115 -6.64 -36.56 -11.58
C GLU A 115 -5.99 -35.33 -10.93
N TYR A 116 -4.94 -34.79 -11.55
CA TYR A 116 -4.31 -33.55 -11.09
C TYR A 116 -5.27 -32.36 -11.14
N LEU A 117 -6.01 -32.18 -12.24
CA LEU A 117 -7.01 -31.11 -12.35
C LEU A 117 -8.13 -31.25 -11.31
N LEU A 118 -8.55 -32.47 -11.00
CA LEU A 118 -9.53 -32.72 -9.95
C LEU A 118 -8.97 -32.35 -8.58
N ASP A 119 -7.72 -32.71 -8.28
CA ASP A 119 -7.10 -32.38 -6.99
C ASP A 119 -6.94 -30.86 -6.82
N ASP A 120 -6.47 -30.17 -7.86
CA ASP A 120 -6.39 -28.70 -7.90
C ASP A 120 -7.76 -28.04 -7.66
N TYR A 121 -8.80 -28.51 -8.38
CA TYR A 121 -10.17 -28.02 -8.19
C TYR A 121 -10.71 -28.25 -6.77
N LEU A 122 -10.46 -29.44 -6.19
CA LEU A 122 -10.90 -29.75 -4.83
C LEU A 122 -10.13 -28.96 -3.78
N TRP A 123 -8.85 -28.71 -4.02
CA TRP A 123 -8.02 -27.87 -3.16
C TRP A 123 -8.55 -26.43 -3.10
N GLU A 124 -8.88 -25.84 -4.25
CA GLU A 124 -9.47 -24.50 -4.34
C GLU A 124 -10.82 -24.41 -3.61
N LEU A 125 -11.68 -25.41 -3.80
CA LEU A 125 -12.97 -25.48 -3.10
C LEU A 125 -12.82 -25.63 -1.58
N TRP A 126 -11.93 -26.51 -1.14
CA TRP A 126 -11.63 -26.72 0.27
C TRP A 126 -11.10 -25.45 0.91
N TRP A 127 -10.12 -24.81 0.26
CA TRP A 127 -9.53 -23.56 0.71
C TRP A 127 -10.57 -22.45 0.82
N ALA A 128 -11.51 -22.35 -0.13
CA ALA A 128 -12.61 -21.40 -0.06
C ALA A 128 -13.54 -21.66 1.14
N ASP A 129 -13.86 -22.92 1.44
CA ASP A 129 -14.68 -23.30 2.60
C ASP A 129 -13.98 -23.01 3.93
N GLU A 130 -12.69 -23.34 4.06
CA GLU A 130 -11.90 -23.02 5.26
C GLU A 130 -11.76 -21.51 5.45
N THR A 131 -11.43 -20.77 4.39
CA THR A 131 -11.38 -19.30 4.41
C THR A 131 -12.72 -18.71 4.85
N ALA A 132 -13.85 -19.24 4.38
CA ALA A 132 -15.18 -18.79 4.80
C ALA A 132 -15.50 -19.12 6.27
N LYS A 133 -15.05 -20.27 6.78
CA LYS A 133 -15.17 -20.64 8.20
C LYS A 133 -14.35 -19.71 9.08
N GLU A 134 -13.08 -19.51 8.76
CA GLU A 134 -12.18 -18.60 9.48
C GLU A 134 -12.71 -17.17 9.49
N ALA A 135 -13.21 -16.70 8.34
CA ALA A 135 -13.85 -15.38 8.24
C ALA A 135 -15.10 -15.27 9.12
N ALA A 136 -15.94 -16.31 9.17
CA ALA A 136 -17.11 -16.34 10.05
C ALA A 136 -16.70 -16.29 11.54
N GLU A 137 -15.68 -17.03 11.94
CA GLU A 137 -15.16 -17.02 13.31
C GLU A 137 -14.57 -15.66 13.67
N SER A 138 -13.75 -15.10 12.77
CA SER A 138 -13.15 -13.78 12.91
C SER A 138 -14.20 -12.69 12.98
N LYS A 139 -15.22 -12.74 12.11
CA LYS A 139 -16.35 -11.80 12.12
C LYS A 139 -17.07 -11.81 13.46
N LYS A 140 -17.27 -12.99 14.03
CA LYS A 140 -17.88 -13.17 15.36
C LYS A 140 -16.98 -12.62 16.47
N ALA A 141 -15.67 -12.86 16.40
CA ALA A 141 -14.69 -12.35 17.37
C ALA A 141 -14.63 -10.82 17.38
N LEU A 142 -14.75 -10.19 16.22
CA LEU A 142 -14.84 -8.74 16.03
C LEU A 142 -16.22 -8.16 16.45
N GLY A 143 -17.18 -9.00 16.82
CA GLY A 143 -18.51 -8.59 17.30
C GLY A 143 -19.59 -8.49 16.21
N GLY A 144 -19.29 -8.91 14.98
CA GLY A 144 -20.24 -9.10 13.90
C GLY A 144 -21.06 -10.39 14.04
N VAL A 145 -21.97 -10.61 13.10
CA VAL A 145 -22.82 -11.82 13.04
C VAL A 145 -22.55 -12.56 11.74
N PRO A 146 -22.04 -13.81 11.78
CA PRO A 146 -21.81 -14.61 10.58
C PRO A 146 -23.09 -14.79 9.75
N GLY A 147 -22.95 -14.74 8.41
CA GLY A 147 -24.06 -14.85 7.46
C GLY A 147 -25.06 -13.67 7.48
N GLN A 148 -24.72 -12.53 8.09
CA GLN A 148 -25.51 -11.30 8.03
C GLN A 148 -24.66 -10.12 7.54
N LEU A 149 -25.23 -9.25 6.72
CA LEU A 149 -24.57 -8.02 6.28
C LEU A 149 -24.15 -7.15 7.47
N GLY A 150 -22.87 -6.77 7.49
CA GLY A 150 -22.27 -5.97 8.54
C GLY A 150 -22.08 -4.51 8.15
N VAL A 151 -22.02 -3.65 9.16
CA VAL A 151 -21.43 -2.31 9.03
C VAL A 151 -20.46 -2.14 10.19
N MET A 152 -19.21 -1.85 9.88
CA MET A 152 -18.16 -1.56 10.84
C MET A 152 -17.82 -0.07 10.76
N LEU A 153 -17.74 0.61 11.92
CA LEU A 153 -17.25 1.98 12.03
C LEU A 153 -16.04 1.96 12.96
N ASP A 154 -14.89 2.42 12.47
CA ASP A 154 -13.65 2.56 13.26
C ASP A 154 -13.33 1.29 14.08
N GLY A 155 -13.28 0.15 13.39
CA GLY A 155 -12.96 -1.16 13.98
C GLY A 155 -14.09 -1.81 14.79
N SER A 156 -15.26 -1.18 14.90
CA SER A 156 -16.38 -1.68 15.72
C SER A 156 -17.63 -1.98 14.89
N TYR A 157 -18.17 -3.21 15.02
CA TYR A 157 -19.44 -3.57 14.38
C TYR A 157 -20.62 -2.80 15.00
N LEU A 158 -21.40 -2.15 14.14
CA LEU A 158 -22.62 -1.47 14.52
C LEU A 158 -23.76 -2.47 14.74
N LYS A 159 -24.56 -2.23 15.79
CA LYS A 159 -25.72 -3.05 16.12
C LYS A 159 -26.98 -2.43 15.56
N PHE A 160 -27.73 -3.22 14.80
CA PHE A 160 -28.98 -2.78 14.21
C PHE A 160 -30.18 -3.48 14.84
N ASP A 161 -31.27 -2.73 15.01
CA ASP A 161 -32.57 -3.28 15.41
C ASP A 161 -33.38 -3.83 14.22
N ALA A 162 -32.97 -3.49 13.01
CA ALA A 162 -33.42 -4.05 11.74
C ALA A 162 -32.19 -4.23 10.84
N GLN A 163 -32.05 -5.39 10.20
CA GLN A 163 -30.82 -5.72 9.49
C GLN A 163 -30.56 -4.80 8.29
N PRO A 164 -29.28 -4.49 8.00
CA PRO A 164 -28.85 -4.02 6.68
C PRO A 164 -29.30 -4.96 5.56
N GLU A 165 -29.46 -4.43 4.35
CA GLU A 165 -29.96 -5.17 3.19
C GLU A 165 -29.07 -4.89 1.97
N LEU A 166 -28.69 -5.93 1.23
CA LEU A 166 -28.06 -5.78 -0.07
C LEU A 166 -29.17 -5.59 -1.11
N LYS A 167 -29.17 -4.44 -1.79
CA LYS A 167 -30.15 -4.13 -2.82
C LYS A 167 -29.48 -3.42 -3.98
N ASP A 168 -29.66 -3.97 -5.18
CA ASP A 168 -29.09 -3.41 -6.42
C ASP A 168 -27.56 -3.18 -6.33
N GLY A 169 -26.85 -4.10 -5.66
CA GLY A 169 -25.39 -4.01 -5.45
C GLY A 169 -24.96 -2.91 -4.46
N ARG A 170 -25.87 -2.47 -3.58
CA ARG A 170 -25.60 -1.47 -2.53
C ARG A 170 -26.07 -1.96 -1.17
N THR A 171 -25.24 -1.74 -0.15
CA THR A 171 -25.60 -1.99 1.25
C THR A 171 -26.50 -0.86 1.74
N MET A 172 -27.76 -1.20 2.02
CA MET A 172 -28.80 -0.30 2.48
C MET A 172 -28.99 -0.48 3.99
N VAL A 173 -28.86 0.59 4.76
CA VAL A 173 -28.91 0.52 6.22
C VAL A 173 -30.06 1.35 6.77
N PRO A 174 -30.69 0.96 7.88
CA PRO A 174 -31.58 1.85 8.60
C PRO A 174 -30.79 3.06 9.11
N CYS A 175 -31.20 4.25 8.67
CA CYS A 175 -30.42 5.48 8.85
C CYS A 175 -30.03 5.77 10.31
N ARG A 176 -30.93 5.55 11.27
CA ARG A 176 -30.74 5.98 12.67
C ARG A 176 -29.44 5.48 13.28
N GLN A 177 -29.17 4.18 13.20
CA GLN A 177 -28.07 3.56 13.93
C GLN A 177 -26.71 4.05 13.47
N VAL A 178 -26.49 4.16 12.15
CA VAL A 178 -25.20 4.65 11.66
C VAL A 178 -25.05 6.14 11.92
N LEU A 179 -26.12 6.92 11.79
CA LEU A 179 -26.08 8.36 12.03
C LEU A 179 -25.82 8.69 13.50
N GLU A 180 -26.43 7.96 14.44
CA GLU A 180 -26.14 8.09 15.87
C GLU A 180 -24.70 7.67 16.19
N ALA A 181 -24.18 6.62 15.55
CA ALA A 181 -22.79 6.21 15.69
C ALA A 181 -21.80 7.27 15.18
N LEU A 182 -22.17 8.02 14.13
CA LEU A 182 -21.41 9.16 13.59
C LEU A 182 -21.69 10.48 14.33
N GLY A 183 -22.30 10.44 15.51
CA GLY A 183 -22.51 11.63 16.37
C GLY A 183 -23.72 12.51 15.99
N GLY A 184 -24.57 12.05 15.07
CA GLY A 184 -25.78 12.73 14.62
C GLY A 184 -27.04 12.35 15.38
N THR A 185 -28.14 13.00 15.02
CA THR A 185 -29.49 12.68 15.50
C THR A 185 -30.46 12.56 14.33
N VAL A 186 -31.48 11.71 14.45
CA VAL A 186 -32.49 11.50 13.40
C VAL A 186 -33.89 11.86 13.90
N SER A 187 -34.56 12.75 13.18
CA SER A 187 -35.98 13.06 13.33
C SER A 187 -36.75 12.79 12.03
N TYR A 188 -38.08 12.83 12.10
CA TYR A 188 -38.93 12.82 10.91
C TYR A 188 -39.71 14.13 10.82
N GLU A 189 -39.59 14.81 9.70
CA GLU A 189 -40.23 16.11 9.43
C GLU A 189 -40.77 16.10 8.01
N ASP A 190 -42.04 16.49 7.84
CA ASP A 190 -42.71 16.58 6.53
C ASP A 190 -42.57 15.32 5.64
N GLY A 191 -42.58 14.14 6.26
CA GLY A 191 -42.43 12.86 5.57
C GLY A 191 -41.01 12.53 5.11
N MET A 192 -40.01 13.27 5.59
CA MET A 192 -38.58 13.06 5.34
C MET A 192 -37.87 12.64 6.63
N ALA A 193 -36.88 11.76 6.52
CA ALA A 193 -35.93 11.55 7.59
C ALA A 193 -34.92 12.72 7.57
N VAL A 194 -34.76 13.41 8.69
CA VAL A 194 -33.88 14.56 8.83
C VAL A 194 -32.78 14.22 9.82
N CYS A 195 -31.53 14.28 9.34
CA CYS A 195 -30.35 13.87 10.08
C CYS A 195 -29.55 15.12 10.42
N ARG A 196 -29.32 15.39 11.70
CA ARG A 196 -28.66 16.61 12.17
C ARG A 196 -27.37 16.30 12.90
N PHE A 197 -26.35 17.07 12.58
CA PHE A 197 -25.01 17.00 13.14
C PHE A 197 -24.60 18.38 13.64
N LYS A 198 -23.75 18.39 14.68
CA LYS A 198 -23.12 19.59 15.19
C LYS A 198 -21.63 19.49 15.00
N ASP A 199 -20.99 20.61 14.70
CA ASP A 199 -19.53 20.72 14.59
C ASP A 199 -18.91 19.56 13.77
N THR A 200 -19.53 19.26 12.62
CA THR A 200 -19.14 18.13 11.76
C THR A 200 -18.51 18.65 10.46
N VAL A 201 -17.79 17.78 9.76
CA VAL A 201 -17.28 18.03 8.42
C VAL A 201 -18.19 17.33 7.43
N VAL A 202 -18.75 18.08 6.48
CA VAL A 202 -19.62 17.53 5.43
C VAL A 202 -19.01 17.78 4.07
N THR A 203 -18.82 16.71 3.31
CA THR A 203 -18.42 16.76 1.90
C THR A 203 -19.64 16.46 1.03
N ALA A 204 -20.06 17.40 0.21
CA ALA A 204 -21.28 17.30 -0.60
C ALA A 204 -21.14 18.12 -1.89
N GLY A 205 -21.36 17.52 -3.06
CA GLY A 205 -21.32 18.27 -4.33
C GLY A 205 -19.94 18.86 -4.63
N GLY A 206 -18.87 18.14 -4.32
CA GLY A 206 -17.48 18.59 -4.49
C GLY A 206 -17.00 19.62 -3.46
N LYS A 207 -17.76 19.85 -2.39
CA LYS A 207 -17.45 20.87 -1.38
C LYS A 207 -17.43 20.29 0.01
N THR A 208 -16.34 20.55 0.73
CA THR A 208 -16.20 20.24 2.15
C THR A 208 -16.48 21.49 2.98
N VAL A 209 -17.40 21.37 3.95
CA VAL A 209 -17.81 22.46 4.85
C VAL A 209 -17.86 21.96 6.28
N GLU A 210 -17.25 22.72 7.19
CA GLU A 210 -17.32 22.47 8.62
C GLU A 210 -18.47 23.25 9.29
N GLY A 211 -19.18 22.62 10.22
CA GLY A 211 -20.19 23.24 11.06
C GLY A 211 -21.44 22.40 11.28
N ASP A 212 -22.54 23.06 11.66
CA ASP A 212 -23.84 22.39 11.80
C ASP A 212 -24.38 21.96 10.43
N ALA A 213 -24.80 20.69 10.34
CA ALA A 213 -25.33 20.10 9.11
C ALA A 213 -26.69 19.44 9.30
N ALA A 214 -27.54 19.51 8.26
CA ALA A 214 -28.82 18.81 8.20
C ALA A 214 -29.02 18.15 6.83
N LEU A 215 -29.22 16.83 6.82
CA LEU A 215 -29.45 16.03 5.62
C LEU A 215 -30.92 15.57 5.59
N TYR A 216 -31.61 15.80 4.47
CA TYR A 216 -33.04 15.52 4.31
C TYR A 216 -33.25 14.40 3.29
N PHE A 217 -33.69 13.24 3.79
CA PHE A 217 -33.92 12.05 2.98
C PHE A 217 -35.41 11.84 2.74
N LYS A 218 -35.79 11.77 1.47
CA LYS A 218 -37.17 11.48 1.05
C LYS A 218 -37.23 10.10 0.42
N ALA A 219 -37.96 9.17 1.05
CA ALA A 219 -38.13 7.83 0.51
C ALA A 219 -38.59 7.84 -0.96
N GLY A 220 -37.96 7.00 -1.80
CA GLY A 220 -38.13 6.95 -3.25
C GLY A 220 -37.26 7.94 -4.03
N SER A 221 -36.52 8.81 -3.35
CA SER A 221 -35.55 9.75 -3.93
C SER A 221 -34.14 9.17 -3.86
N ASP A 222 -33.37 9.41 -4.90
CA ASP A 222 -31.91 9.29 -4.97
C ASP A 222 -31.23 10.66 -4.84
N VAL A 223 -31.98 11.74 -4.61
CA VAL A 223 -31.44 13.07 -4.33
C VAL A 223 -31.67 13.42 -2.87
N VAL A 224 -30.59 13.75 -2.15
CA VAL A 224 -30.62 14.29 -0.78
C VAL A 224 -30.48 15.81 -0.83
N THR A 225 -31.12 16.51 0.10
CA THR A 225 -30.85 17.92 0.36
C THR A 225 -29.92 18.04 1.56
N VAL A 226 -28.77 18.67 1.39
CA VAL A 226 -27.78 18.92 2.44
C VAL A 226 -27.79 20.41 2.77
N ARG A 227 -27.99 20.76 4.03
CA ARG A 227 -27.86 22.13 4.53
C ARG A 227 -26.69 22.22 5.47
N THR A 228 -25.69 23.02 5.13
CA THR A 228 -24.49 23.25 5.95
C THR A 228 -23.96 24.65 5.67
N GLY A 229 -23.38 25.33 6.66
CA GLY A 229 -22.78 26.67 6.49
C GLY A 229 -23.73 27.73 5.92
N GLY A 230 -25.05 27.59 6.13
CA GLY A 230 -26.08 28.47 5.56
C GLY A 230 -26.39 28.26 4.06
N GLN A 231 -25.80 27.23 3.43
CA GLN A 231 -26.07 26.83 2.05
C GLN A 231 -27.04 25.64 1.99
N GLU A 232 -27.72 25.48 0.84
CA GLU A 232 -28.51 24.30 0.51
C GLU A 232 -27.94 23.68 -0.76
N LEU A 233 -27.53 22.43 -0.67
CA LEU A 233 -26.96 21.63 -1.75
C LEU A 233 -27.88 20.45 -2.04
N LYS A 234 -28.00 20.09 -3.31
CA LYS A 234 -28.66 18.85 -3.73
C LYS A 234 -27.59 17.90 -4.22
N VAL A 235 -27.51 16.73 -3.59
CA VAL A 235 -26.47 15.73 -3.88
C VAL A 235 -27.14 14.47 -4.38
N GLN A 236 -26.58 13.88 -5.42
CA GLN A 236 -27.05 12.64 -6.02
C GLN A 236 -26.47 11.47 -5.22
N MET A 237 -27.33 10.51 -4.86
CA MET A 237 -26.95 9.23 -4.28
C MET A 237 -26.83 8.18 -5.37
N ASP A 238 -26.05 7.15 -5.10
CA ASP A 238 -25.84 5.98 -5.95
C ASP A 238 -27.01 4.98 -5.94
N ALA A 239 -27.93 5.10 -4.98
CA ALA A 239 -29.19 4.36 -4.96
C ALA A 239 -30.31 5.12 -4.24
N LYS A 240 -31.56 4.79 -4.59
CA LYS A 240 -32.75 5.40 -3.98
C LYS A 240 -32.93 4.93 -2.53
N CYS A 241 -33.11 5.87 -1.61
CA CYS A 241 -33.55 5.53 -0.26
C CYS A 241 -34.99 5.01 -0.28
N TYR A 242 -35.37 4.15 0.67
CA TYR A 242 -36.72 3.60 0.74
C TYR A 242 -37.21 3.46 2.17
N TYR A 243 -38.54 3.38 2.33
CA TYR A 243 -39.17 3.18 3.63
C TYR A 243 -39.65 1.73 3.78
N LYS A 244 -39.26 1.08 4.88
CA LYS A 244 -39.64 -0.30 5.21
C LYS A 244 -39.81 -0.43 6.72
N ASN A 245 -40.94 -0.99 7.15
CA ASN A 245 -41.21 -1.34 8.56
C ASN A 245 -40.88 -0.24 9.58
N GLY A 246 -41.25 1.02 9.30
CA GLY A 246 -41.02 2.12 10.23
C GLY A 246 -39.67 2.83 10.08
N ARG A 247 -38.82 2.41 9.13
CA ARG A 247 -37.44 2.90 8.98
C ARG A 247 -37.18 3.34 7.55
N THR A 248 -36.35 4.37 7.42
CA THR A 248 -35.80 4.79 6.12
C THR A 248 -34.44 4.14 5.95
N TYR A 249 -34.29 3.38 4.87
CA TYR A 249 -33.08 2.72 4.43
C TYR A 249 -32.34 3.59 3.43
N ILE A 250 -31.04 3.77 3.63
CA ILE A 250 -30.17 4.69 2.86
C ILE A 250 -28.91 3.91 2.43
N PRO A 251 -28.34 4.19 1.24
CA PRO A 251 -27.07 3.59 0.83
C PRO A 251 -25.94 3.98 1.79
N VAL A 252 -25.20 2.98 2.30
CA VAL A 252 -24.20 3.20 3.35
C VAL A 252 -23.07 4.14 2.94
N ARG A 253 -22.59 3.92 1.71
CA ARG A 253 -21.47 4.65 1.13
C ARG A 253 -21.75 6.14 1.06
N PHE A 254 -22.86 6.51 0.41
CA PHE A 254 -23.23 7.90 0.19
C PHE A 254 -23.20 8.71 1.50
N PHE A 255 -23.88 8.25 2.55
CA PHE A 255 -23.95 9.06 3.76
C PHE A 255 -22.64 9.07 4.54
N ALA A 256 -21.88 7.97 4.53
CA ALA A 256 -20.64 7.88 5.30
C ALA A 256 -19.58 8.82 4.68
N GLN A 257 -19.45 8.80 3.35
CA GLN A 257 -18.60 9.75 2.61
C GLN A 257 -19.06 11.19 2.81
N THR A 258 -20.38 11.43 2.81
CA THR A 258 -20.92 12.77 3.10
C THR A 258 -20.46 13.29 4.46
N LEU A 259 -20.20 12.41 5.43
CA LEU A 259 -19.76 12.74 6.78
C LEU A 259 -18.23 12.59 6.98
N GLY A 260 -17.47 12.49 5.89
CA GLY A 260 -16.00 12.45 5.93
C GLY A 260 -15.41 11.08 6.24
N CYS A 261 -16.19 10.00 6.14
CA CYS A 261 -15.65 8.64 6.23
C CYS A 261 -15.22 8.11 4.85
N ASP A 262 -14.10 7.40 4.83
CA ASP A 262 -13.78 6.51 3.72
C ASP A 262 -14.58 5.21 3.87
N VAL A 263 -14.95 4.60 2.75
CA VAL A 263 -15.89 3.46 2.73
C VAL A 263 -15.33 2.34 1.87
N PHE A 264 -15.08 1.21 2.52
CA PHE A 264 -14.63 -0.02 1.89
C PHE A 264 -15.72 -1.09 2.00
N TYR A 265 -15.64 -2.13 1.16
CA TYR A 265 -16.50 -3.29 1.28
C TYR A 265 -15.65 -4.55 1.33
N ASP A 266 -15.81 -5.30 2.41
CA ASP A 266 -15.18 -6.59 2.58
C ASP A 266 -16.17 -7.67 2.12
N SER A 267 -15.85 -8.35 1.01
CA SER A 267 -16.71 -9.35 0.41
C SER A 267 -16.75 -10.64 1.24
N LEU A 268 -15.58 -11.10 1.71
CA LEU A 268 -15.44 -12.29 2.54
C LEU A 268 -16.21 -12.14 3.85
N PHE A 269 -16.15 -10.96 4.46
CA PHE A 269 -16.90 -10.64 5.67
C PHE A 269 -18.29 -10.08 5.41
N GLU A 270 -18.73 -9.89 4.16
CA GLU A 270 -20.00 -9.22 3.79
C GLU A 270 -20.25 -7.92 4.60
N THR A 271 -19.25 -7.07 4.71
CA THR A 271 -19.25 -5.93 5.65
C THR A 271 -18.84 -4.63 4.98
N ALA A 272 -19.67 -3.60 5.13
CA ALA A 272 -19.26 -2.24 4.80
C ALA A 272 -18.38 -1.69 5.94
N VAL A 273 -17.16 -1.29 5.62
CA VAL A 273 -16.19 -0.75 6.59
C VAL A 273 -16.09 0.75 6.39
N LEU A 274 -16.38 1.51 7.45
CA LEU A 274 -16.37 2.96 7.48
C LEU A 274 -15.21 3.41 8.37
N LEU A 275 -14.30 4.20 7.81
CA LEU A 275 -13.18 4.79 8.57
C LEU A 275 -13.34 6.30 8.62
N ASN A 276 -13.40 6.87 9.81
CA ASN A 276 -13.32 8.32 9.97
C ASN A 276 -11.87 8.78 9.79
N ARG A 277 -11.47 9.04 8.55
CA ARG A 277 -10.09 9.40 8.16
C ARG A 277 -9.53 10.52 9.03
N GLN A 278 -10.28 11.61 9.20
CA GLN A 278 -9.80 12.77 9.96
C GLN A 278 -9.58 12.44 11.44
N ALA A 279 -10.51 11.72 12.07
CA ALA A 279 -10.39 11.34 13.48
C ALA A 279 -9.23 10.35 13.69
N LEU A 280 -9.11 9.35 12.83
CA LEU A 280 -8.06 8.34 12.91
C LEU A 280 -6.68 8.93 12.66
N VAL A 281 -6.52 9.76 11.61
CA VAL A 281 -5.28 10.49 11.34
C VAL A 281 -4.91 11.39 12.51
N ALA A 282 -5.87 12.12 13.09
CA ALA A 282 -5.62 12.98 14.25
C ALA A 282 -5.21 12.19 15.51
N GLU A 283 -5.80 11.02 15.72
CA GLU A 283 -5.40 10.11 16.81
C GLU A 283 -3.96 9.64 16.63
N VAL A 284 -3.59 9.19 15.43
CA VAL A 284 -2.21 8.79 15.11
C VAL A 284 -1.25 9.98 15.28
N ASP A 285 -1.59 11.14 14.71
CA ASP A 285 -0.78 12.35 14.75
C ASP A 285 -0.50 12.86 16.17
N SER A 286 -1.36 12.54 17.14
CA SER A 286 -1.14 12.86 18.54
C SER A 286 0.12 12.23 19.13
N LYS A 287 0.68 11.19 18.48
CA LYS A 287 1.92 10.51 18.86
C LYS A 287 3.16 11.09 18.17
N PHE A 288 3.00 11.96 17.17
CA PHE A 288 4.07 12.41 16.26
C PHE A 288 4.14 13.94 16.11
N THR A 289 3.80 14.70 17.15
CA THR A 289 3.74 16.17 17.09
C THR A 289 5.07 16.82 16.68
N VAL A 290 6.22 16.23 17.05
CA VAL A 290 7.55 16.74 16.69
C VAL A 290 7.83 16.58 15.18
N LEU A 291 7.54 15.39 14.62
CA LEU A 291 7.71 15.12 13.19
C LEU A 291 6.68 15.88 12.36
N ASN A 292 5.44 15.96 12.82
CA ASN A 292 4.39 16.72 12.13
C ASN A 292 4.72 18.20 12.03
N ARG A 293 5.38 18.78 13.04
CA ARG A 293 5.91 20.15 12.95
C ARG A 293 6.99 20.29 11.87
N LEU A 294 7.86 19.30 11.70
CA LEU A 294 8.82 19.29 10.60
C LEU A 294 8.08 19.26 9.25
N LEU A 295 7.16 18.31 9.06
CA LEU A 295 6.39 18.18 7.81
C LEU A 295 5.61 19.46 7.48
N GLU A 296 4.92 20.04 8.46
CA GLU A 296 4.19 21.31 8.33
C GLU A 296 5.14 22.45 7.91
N SER A 297 6.35 22.50 8.47
CA SER A 297 7.33 23.52 8.08
C SER A 297 7.85 23.38 6.65
N LEU A 298 7.78 22.18 6.06
CA LEU A 298 8.18 21.91 4.69
C LEU A 298 7.05 22.13 3.68
N ALA A 299 5.80 22.20 4.15
CA ALA A 299 4.62 22.38 3.31
C ALA A 299 4.67 23.67 2.49
N ARG A 300 4.12 23.62 1.27
CA ARG A 300 4.04 24.74 0.35
C ARG A 300 2.72 25.48 0.51
N ASN A 301 2.74 26.80 0.38
CA ASN A 301 1.50 27.57 0.33
C ASN A 301 0.85 27.38 -1.05
N PRO A 302 -0.36 26.78 -1.15
CA PRO A 302 -0.99 26.49 -2.44
C PRO A 302 -1.37 27.75 -3.23
N SER A 303 -1.42 28.92 -2.60
CA SER A 303 -1.65 30.21 -3.28
C SER A 303 -0.38 30.83 -3.90
N LYS A 304 0.76 30.13 -3.85
CA LYS A 304 2.07 30.61 -4.31
C LYS A 304 2.70 29.63 -5.28
N ASN A 305 3.57 30.18 -6.13
CA ASN A 305 4.45 29.37 -6.97
C ASN A 305 5.84 29.34 -6.36
N TYR A 306 6.54 28.23 -6.56
CA TYR A 306 7.88 27.99 -6.05
C TYR A 306 8.82 27.62 -7.19
N LYS A 307 10.05 28.11 -7.11
CA LYS A 307 11.15 27.70 -7.97
C LYS A 307 12.21 27.00 -7.13
N THR A 308 12.53 25.77 -7.51
CA THR A 308 13.59 24.97 -6.91
C THR A 308 14.73 24.79 -7.91
N VAL A 309 15.93 25.15 -7.52
CA VAL A 309 17.15 24.85 -8.27
C VAL A 309 17.91 23.78 -7.49
N ALA A 310 18.13 22.63 -8.11
CA ALA A 310 18.80 21.50 -7.50
C ALA A 310 20.03 21.05 -8.31
N SER A 311 21.01 20.51 -7.61
CA SER A 311 22.19 19.86 -8.17
C SER A 311 22.42 18.54 -7.45
N LEU A 312 22.71 17.50 -8.24
CA LEU A 312 23.10 16.18 -7.75
C LEU A 312 24.43 15.82 -8.41
N GLY A 313 25.41 15.41 -7.62
CA GLY A 313 26.65 14.82 -8.11
C GLY A 313 26.77 13.41 -7.54
N ALA A 314 27.15 12.44 -8.36
CA ALA A 314 27.31 11.05 -7.97
C ALA A 314 28.64 10.49 -8.48
N ASP A 315 29.39 9.84 -7.58
CA ASP A 315 30.64 9.16 -7.90
C ASP A 315 30.45 7.65 -7.63
N LEU A 316 30.40 6.85 -8.70
CA LEU A 316 30.36 5.39 -8.62
C LEU A 316 31.76 4.83 -8.84
N THR A 317 32.30 4.12 -7.85
CA THR A 317 33.58 3.43 -7.95
C THR A 317 33.35 1.92 -7.93
N LEU A 318 33.63 1.26 -9.06
CA LEU A 318 33.63 -0.20 -9.13
C LEU A 318 34.97 -0.72 -8.59
N LEU A 319 34.89 -1.66 -7.65
CA LEU A 319 36.07 -2.22 -6.98
C LEU A 319 36.65 -3.36 -7.81
N ASP A 320 37.94 -3.28 -8.11
CA ASP A 320 38.67 -4.32 -8.82
C ASP A 320 40.06 -4.46 -8.19
N SER A 321 40.22 -5.53 -7.40
CA SER A 321 41.49 -5.81 -6.70
C SER A 321 42.63 -6.22 -7.65
N ILE A 322 42.34 -6.55 -8.91
CA ILE A 322 43.30 -7.03 -9.89
C ILE A 322 43.76 -5.86 -10.77
N ASN A 323 42.81 -5.16 -11.41
CA ASN A 323 43.11 -4.12 -12.39
C ASN A 323 43.09 -2.70 -11.79
N GLY A 324 42.72 -2.58 -10.51
CA GLY A 324 42.52 -1.31 -9.84
C GLY A 324 41.12 -0.75 -10.05
N ASN A 325 40.62 -0.08 -9.02
CA ASN A 325 39.26 0.47 -9.00
C ASN A 325 39.05 1.50 -10.13
N LYS A 326 37.84 1.54 -10.68
CA LYS A 326 37.43 2.51 -11.71
C LYS A 326 36.30 3.41 -11.18
N THR A 327 36.46 4.72 -11.28
CA THR A 327 35.46 5.70 -10.84
C THR A 327 34.76 6.38 -12.02
N TYR A 328 33.44 6.51 -11.90
CA TYR A 328 32.50 7.04 -12.88
C TYR A 328 31.72 8.19 -12.23
N ASN A 329 31.96 9.40 -12.71
CA ASN A 329 31.30 10.61 -12.21
C ASN A 329 30.06 10.93 -13.03
N MET A 330 28.99 11.34 -12.36
CA MET A 330 27.73 11.78 -12.96
C MET A 330 27.26 13.05 -12.27
N ASP A 331 26.72 13.99 -13.04
CA ASP A 331 26.21 15.25 -12.49
C ASP A 331 24.83 15.55 -13.08
N ALA A 332 23.95 16.12 -12.28
CA ALA A 332 22.65 16.59 -12.69
C ALA A 332 22.39 18.00 -12.15
N SER A 333 21.73 18.81 -12.95
CA SER A 333 21.18 20.11 -12.55
C SER A 333 19.73 20.20 -12.96
N LEU A 334 18.86 20.57 -12.03
CA LEU A 334 17.42 20.62 -12.22
C LEU A 334 16.90 22.01 -11.83
N GLU A 335 15.98 22.53 -12.62
CA GLU A 335 15.14 23.67 -12.27
C GLU A 335 13.68 23.22 -12.29
N VAL A 336 13.00 23.30 -11.16
CA VAL A 336 11.59 22.98 -11.00
C VAL A 336 10.83 24.27 -10.74
N VAL A 337 9.73 24.48 -11.45
CA VAL A 337 8.75 25.52 -11.15
C VAL A 337 7.43 24.84 -10.84
N GLN A 338 6.91 25.07 -9.64
CA GLN A 338 5.74 24.39 -9.10
C GLN A 338 4.67 25.42 -8.70
N SER A 339 3.41 25.03 -8.90
CA SER A 339 2.19 25.64 -8.35
C SER A 339 1.40 24.59 -7.57
N ALA A 340 0.17 24.89 -7.13
CA ALA A 340 -0.64 23.92 -6.40
C ALA A 340 -0.99 22.67 -7.23
N ASP A 341 -1.27 22.82 -8.52
CA ASP A 341 -1.84 21.77 -9.38
C ASP A 341 -0.91 21.34 -10.53
N ALA A 342 0.24 22.00 -10.70
CA ALA A 342 1.14 21.73 -11.83
C ALA A 342 2.60 21.97 -11.45
N PHE A 343 3.51 21.29 -12.16
CA PHE A 343 4.94 21.58 -12.12
C PHE A 343 5.59 21.43 -13.50
N SER A 344 6.73 22.09 -13.67
CA SER A 344 7.60 21.87 -14.82
C SER A 344 9.04 21.75 -14.39
N VAL A 345 9.77 20.81 -14.97
CA VAL A 345 11.20 20.58 -14.75
C VAL A 345 11.97 20.90 -16.02
N THR A 346 13.08 21.60 -15.88
CA THR A 346 14.13 21.68 -16.91
C THR A 346 15.40 21.09 -16.31
N GLY A 347 15.93 20.05 -16.95
CA GLY A 347 17.06 19.29 -16.43
C GLY A 347 18.22 19.18 -17.41
N ARG A 348 19.42 19.03 -16.84
CA ARG A 348 20.64 18.59 -17.53
C ARG A 348 21.26 17.46 -16.73
N LEU A 349 21.72 16.41 -17.42
CA LEU A 349 22.50 15.31 -16.89
C LEU A 349 23.82 15.20 -17.65
N ASP A 350 24.90 14.89 -16.94
CA ASP A 350 26.16 14.40 -17.48
C ASP A 350 26.29 12.91 -17.13
N LEU A 351 26.06 12.07 -18.13
CA LEU A 351 26.12 10.62 -18.08
C LEU A 351 27.26 10.07 -18.94
N ALA A 352 28.26 10.90 -19.30
CA ALA A 352 29.37 10.50 -20.14
C ALA A 352 30.13 9.27 -19.60
N ALA A 353 30.09 9.08 -18.27
CA ALA A 353 30.73 7.95 -17.62
C ALA A 353 30.10 6.60 -17.99
N LEU A 354 28.79 6.53 -18.26
CA LEU A 354 28.12 5.30 -18.71
C LEU A 354 28.72 4.80 -20.03
N GLY A 355 29.06 5.71 -20.95
CA GLY A 355 29.69 5.37 -22.23
C GLY A 355 31.10 4.78 -22.12
N LYS A 356 31.68 4.74 -20.90
CA LYS A 356 33.00 4.16 -20.60
C LYS A 356 32.92 2.75 -19.98
N LEU A 357 31.72 2.28 -19.64
CA LEU A 357 31.53 0.92 -19.15
C LEU A 357 31.89 -0.10 -20.25
N GLU A 358 32.48 -1.23 -19.87
CA GLU A 358 32.92 -2.25 -20.83
C GLU A 358 31.73 -2.89 -21.55
N GLU A 359 30.60 -2.99 -20.85
CA GLU A 359 29.34 -3.55 -21.33
C GLU A 359 28.56 -2.57 -22.21
N PHE A 360 28.90 -1.27 -22.21
CA PHE A 360 28.13 -0.26 -22.92
C PHE A 360 28.02 -0.56 -24.42
N ASP A 361 29.13 -0.95 -25.04
CA ASP A 361 29.14 -1.25 -26.48
C ASP A 361 28.36 -2.54 -26.80
N GLN A 362 28.26 -3.47 -25.84
CA GLN A 362 27.48 -4.70 -25.98
C GLN A 362 25.98 -4.43 -25.93
N LEU A 363 25.53 -3.51 -25.06
CA LEU A 363 24.13 -3.11 -24.97
C LEU A 363 23.61 -2.50 -26.29
N PHE A 364 24.50 -1.93 -27.09
CA PHE A 364 24.18 -1.30 -28.37
C PHE A 364 24.88 -1.98 -29.56
N ALA A 365 25.10 -3.30 -29.48
CA ALA A 365 25.83 -4.07 -30.50
C ALA A 365 25.24 -4.00 -31.93
N GLY A 366 23.96 -3.58 -32.06
CA GLY A 366 23.29 -3.33 -33.34
C GLY A 366 23.62 -1.98 -34.00
N MET A 367 24.31 -1.07 -33.31
CA MET A 367 24.67 0.26 -33.84
C MET A 367 25.97 0.24 -34.65
N THR A 368 26.04 1.13 -35.65
CA THR A 368 27.32 1.47 -36.29
C THR A 368 28.22 2.25 -35.31
N SER A 369 29.54 2.20 -35.53
CA SER A 369 30.50 2.96 -34.71
C SER A 369 30.22 4.47 -34.69
N ALA A 370 29.64 5.03 -35.75
CA ALA A 370 29.27 6.44 -35.83
C ALA A 370 28.02 6.76 -34.98
N GLN A 371 27.01 5.90 -35.00
CA GLN A 371 25.82 6.04 -34.14
C GLN A 371 26.21 5.94 -32.66
N LEU A 372 27.00 4.93 -32.31
CA LEU A 372 27.47 4.71 -30.95
C LEU A 372 28.33 5.88 -30.44
N SER A 373 29.17 6.47 -31.30
CA SER A 373 29.93 7.69 -30.96
C SER A 373 29.01 8.90 -30.72
N SER A 374 27.92 9.01 -31.50
CA SER A 374 26.94 10.09 -31.36
C SER A 374 26.15 9.93 -30.05
N LEU A 375 25.71 8.72 -29.73
CA LEU A 375 25.05 8.40 -28.45
C LEU A 375 25.95 8.72 -27.26
N LYS A 376 27.21 8.27 -27.27
CA LYS A 376 28.20 8.58 -26.22
C LYS A 376 28.41 10.10 -26.06
N SER A 377 28.37 10.85 -27.16
CA SER A 377 28.48 12.31 -27.11
C SER A 377 27.23 12.96 -26.52
N ALA A 378 26.03 12.46 -26.86
CA ALA A 378 24.77 12.93 -26.30
C ALA A 378 24.67 12.71 -24.79
N LEU A 379 25.23 11.60 -24.28
CA LEU A 379 25.26 11.29 -22.84
C LEU A 379 26.02 12.33 -22.00
N ALA A 380 26.99 13.07 -22.56
CA ALA A 380 27.74 14.10 -21.82
C ALA A 380 26.90 15.36 -21.49
N ASN A 381 25.77 15.54 -22.17
CA ASN A 381 24.92 16.70 -21.99
C ASN A 381 23.47 16.38 -22.33
N VAL A 382 22.92 15.41 -21.61
CA VAL A 382 21.51 15.04 -21.75
C VAL A 382 20.69 16.20 -21.20
N LYS A 383 19.83 16.79 -22.03
CA LYS A 383 18.84 17.76 -21.60
C LYS A 383 17.49 17.09 -21.56
N PHE A 384 16.63 17.51 -20.66
CA PHE A 384 15.23 17.07 -20.66
C PHE A 384 14.32 18.15 -20.11
N LYS A 385 13.04 18.06 -20.47
CA LYS A 385 11.96 18.84 -19.88
C LYS A 385 10.84 17.90 -19.49
N LEU A 386 10.26 18.14 -18.33
CA LEU A 386 9.07 17.44 -17.86
C LEU A 386 8.02 18.48 -17.51
N ILE A 387 6.78 18.25 -17.89
CA ILE A 387 5.64 19.09 -17.53
C ILE A 387 4.57 18.17 -16.97
N TYR A 388 4.01 18.52 -15.83
CA TYR A 388 2.82 17.88 -15.29
C TYR A 388 1.69 18.91 -15.25
N ASP A 389 0.59 18.58 -15.92
CA ASP A 389 -0.67 19.32 -15.87
C ASP A 389 -1.68 18.53 -15.04
N GLY A 390 -1.86 18.91 -13.77
CA GLY A 390 -2.77 18.21 -12.86
C GLY A 390 -4.24 18.42 -13.16
N LYS A 391 -4.62 19.31 -14.08
CA LYS A 391 -6.03 19.41 -14.53
C LYS A 391 -6.40 18.32 -15.51
N GLU A 392 -5.45 17.96 -16.37
CA GLU A 392 -5.62 16.91 -17.37
C GLU A 392 -5.12 15.56 -16.84
N GLY A 393 -4.38 15.54 -15.73
CA GLY A 393 -3.78 14.32 -15.17
C GLY A 393 -2.67 13.75 -16.04
N MET A 394 -1.99 14.62 -16.81
CA MET A 394 -1.01 14.23 -17.81
C MET A 394 0.38 14.78 -17.52
N MET A 395 1.39 13.93 -17.72
CA MET A 395 2.79 14.31 -17.80
C MET A 395 3.27 14.31 -19.25
N TYR A 396 4.15 15.25 -19.57
CA TYR A 396 4.79 15.37 -20.88
C TYR A 396 6.30 15.43 -20.71
N LEU A 397 7.01 14.46 -21.26
CA LEU A 397 8.47 14.37 -21.22
C LEU A 397 9.06 14.68 -22.61
N ASN A 398 9.89 15.72 -22.70
CA ASN A 398 10.79 15.89 -23.83
C ASN A 398 12.19 15.44 -23.43
N LEU A 399 12.69 14.41 -24.10
CA LEU A 399 14.00 13.79 -23.87
C LEU A 399 14.70 13.56 -25.22
N PRO A 400 15.45 14.54 -25.75
CA PRO A 400 16.17 14.44 -27.02
C PRO A 400 17.08 13.22 -27.16
N LEU A 401 17.56 12.64 -26.04
CA LEU A 401 18.39 11.43 -26.04
C LEU A 401 17.69 10.23 -26.71
N LEU A 402 16.35 10.17 -26.68
CA LEU A 402 15.58 9.08 -27.31
C LEU A 402 15.84 8.97 -28.81
N ALA A 403 16.06 10.09 -29.51
CA ALA A 403 16.35 10.11 -30.94
C ALA A 403 17.67 9.40 -31.35
N TYR A 404 18.53 9.11 -30.37
CA TYR A 404 19.80 8.40 -30.59
C TYR A 404 19.71 6.89 -30.32
N LEU A 405 18.59 6.40 -29.78
CA LEU A 405 18.39 4.98 -29.49
C LEU A 405 18.03 4.20 -30.77
N PRO A 406 18.43 2.92 -30.85
CA PRO A 406 18.14 2.11 -32.02
C PRO A 406 16.64 1.77 -32.06
N GLU A 407 16.08 1.60 -33.25
CA GLU A 407 14.70 1.13 -33.46
C GLU A 407 13.61 2.04 -32.89
N THR A 408 13.93 3.33 -32.63
CA THR A 408 12.94 4.33 -32.24
C THR A 408 12.66 5.32 -33.37
N GLU A 409 11.42 5.81 -33.45
CA GLU A 409 11.00 6.86 -34.41
C GLU A 409 10.98 8.26 -33.76
N TYR A 410 11.55 8.42 -32.57
CA TYR A 410 11.55 9.69 -31.84
C TYR A 410 12.46 10.73 -32.50
N ALA A 411 11.95 11.95 -32.65
CA ALA A 411 12.73 13.14 -32.95
C ALA A 411 13.13 13.89 -31.65
N GLU A 412 14.16 14.74 -31.72
CA GLU A 412 14.68 15.46 -30.54
C GLU A 412 13.63 16.38 -29.88
N ASP A 413 12.72 16.95 -30.67
CA ASP A 413 11.69 17.89 -30.20
C ASP A 413 10.37 17.19 -29.79
N ASP A 414 10.31 15.86 -29.87
CA ASP A 414 9.10 15.12 -29.52
C ASP A 414 8.82 15.13 -28.02
N TRP A 415 7.54 15.09 -27.68
CA TRP A 415 7.04 14.98 -26.32
C TRP A 415 6.34 13.64 -26.14
N VAL A 416 6.69 12.92 -25.08
CA VAL A 416 6.02 11.68 -24.70
C VAL A 416 4.96 11.99 -23.66
N ALA A 417 3.70 11.66 -23.95
CA ALA A 417 2.60 11.81 -23.01
C ALA A 417 2.50 10.58 -22.09
N ILE A 418 2.37 10.81 -20.79
CA ILE A 418 2.34 9.79 -19.74
C ILE A 418 1.17 10.12 -18.80
N PRO A 419 0.13 9.27 -18.71
CA PRO A 419 -0.91 9.42 -17.70
C PRO A 419 -0.31 9.41 -16.30
N ALA A 420 -0.65 10.41 -15.49
CA ALA A 420 -0.16 10.58 -14.14
C ALA A 420 -1.23 10.17 -13.12
N LEU A 421 -1.70 8.93 -13.25
CA LEU A 421 -2.77 8.39 -12.42
C LEU A 421 -2.42 8.50 -10.93
N GLY A 422 -3.32 9.12 -10.16
CA GLY A 422 -3.20 9.23 -8.71
C GLY A 422 -2.15 10.24 -8.20
N LEU A 423 -1.53 11.05 -9.07
CA LEU A 423 -0.64 12.11 -8.60
C LEU A 423 -1.46 13.34 -8.18
N ASP A 424 -1.58 13.61 -6.88
CA ASP A 424 -2.03 14.90 -6.36
C ASP A 424 -0.87 15.57 -5.60
N LEU A 425 -0.44 16.73 -6.10
CA LEU A 425 0.64 17.53 -5.48
C LEU A 425 0.25 18.12 -4.13
N ASN A 426 -1.05 18.18 -3.81
CA ASN A 426 -1.58 18.70 -2.56
C ASN A 426 -1.94 17.58 -1.57
N GLU A 427 -2.08 16.33 -2.02
CA GLU A 427 -2.38 15.17 -1.16
C GLU A 427 -1.11 14.52 -0.57
N GLY A 428 0.07 15.00 -0.98
CA GLY A 428 1.34 14.62 -0.35
C GLY A 428 1.24 14.74 1.17
N ALA A 429 1.57 13.66 1.87
CA ALA A 429 1.15 13.49 3.25
C ALA A 429 1.59 14.65 4.15
N SER A 430 0.59 15.38 4.63
CA SER A 430 0.77 16.57 5.47
C SER A 430 1.15 16.24 6.91
N SER A 431 1.09 14.95 7.28
CA SER A 431 1.42 14.43 8.59
C SER A 431 1.82 12.95 8.56
N VAL A 432 2.43 12.45 9.64
CA VAL A 432 2.78 11.03 9.82
C VAL A 432 1.52 10.16 9.83
N GLY A 433 0.45 10.60 10.49
CA GLY A 433 -0.84 9.89 10.48
C GLY A 433 -1.43 9.80 9.08
N GLY A 434 -1.32 10.87 8.28
CA GLY A 434 -1.72 10.84 6.87
C GLY A 434 -0.92 9.84 6.04
N LEU A 435 0.40 9.73 6.26
CA LEU A 435 1.25 8.73 5.60
C LEU A 435 0.82 7.31 5.94
N ILE A 436 0.68 7.00 7.24
CA ILE A 436 0.33 5.66 7.70
C ILE A 436 -1.04 5.26 7.18
N TYR A 437 -2.02 6.16 7.28
CA TYR A 437 -3.37 5.94 6.78
C TYR A 437 -3.37 5.60 5.29
N THR A 438 -2.77 6.47 4.46
CA THR A 438 -2.74 6.30 3.00
C THR A 438 -1.98 5.04 2.59
N SER A 439 -0.92 4.68 3.33
CA SER A 439 -0.16 3.46 3.05
C SER A 439 -0.99 2.21 3.33
N ALA A 440 -1.66 2.15 4.48
CA ALA A 440 -2.53 1.02 4.83
C ALA A 440 -3.69 0.87 3.84
N THR A 441 -4.39 1.98 3.52
CA THR A 441 -5.52 1.92 2.60
C THR A 441 -5.10 1.68 1.15
N GLY A 442 -3.95 2.21 0.71
CA GLY A 442 -3.43 2.02 -0.64
C GLY A 442 -2.94 0.60 -0.91
N LEU A 443 -2.34 -0.07 0.08
CA LEU A 443 -1.90 -1.47 -0.03
C LEU A 443 -3.08 -2.46 -0.01
N SER A 444 -4.20 -2.08 0.59
CA SER A 444 -5.35 -2.98 0.75
C SER A 444 -6.08 -3.35 -0.53
N GLY A 445 -5.76 -2.71 -1.68
CA GLY A 445 -6.44 -2.99 -2.96
C GLY A 445 -7.97 -2.87 -2.89
N ALA A 446 -8.49 -2.14 -1.89
CA ALA A 446 -9.88 -2.24 -1.46
C ALA A 446 -10.89 -1.61 -2.44
N ASP A 447 -10.42 -0.92 -3.47
CA ASP A 447 -11.25 -0.50 -4.62
C ASP A 447 -11.30 -1.55 -5.75
N GLU A 448 -10.40 -2.54 -5.77
CA GLU A 448 -10.26 -3.53 -6.86
C GLU A 448 -10.36 -5.00 -6.40
N GLY A 449 -10.81 -5.26 -5.17
CA GLY A 449 -11.03 -6.65 -4.71
C GLY A 449 -9.73 -7.44 -4.56
N GLY A 450 -8.65 -6.78 -4.12
CA GLY A 450 -7.38 -7.43 -3.84
C GLY A 450 -7.55 -8.61 -2.88
N VAL A 451 -7.19 -9.81 -3.35
CA VAL A 451 -7.41 -11.10 -2.67
C VAL A 451 -6.64 -11.24 -1.34
N TYR A 452 -5.69 -10.33 -1.07
CA TYR A 452 -4.75 -10.46 0.05
C TYR A 452 -5.05 -9.57 1.27
N TYR A 453 -6.06 -8.69 1.25
CA TYR A 453 -6.35 -7.79 2.39
C TYR A 453 -7.85 -7.64 2.66
N ASN A 454 -8.24 -7.97 3.89
CA ASN A 454 -9.61 -7.86 4.38
C ASN A 454 -9.83 -6.50 5.06
N ALA A 455 -10.65 -5.64 4.45
CA ALA A 455 -10.88 -4.28 4.91
C ALA A 455 -11.37 -4.18 6.37
N VAL A 456 -11.97 -5.24 6.93
CA VAL A 456 -12.40 -5.28 8.34
C VAL A 456 -11.26 -5.11 9.35
N TYR A 457 -9.99 -5.33 8.95
CA TYR A 457 -8.82 -5.17 9.82
C TYR A 457 -8.12 -3.80 9.71
N LEU A 458 -8.44 -3.01 8.69
CA LEU A 458 -7.73 -1.75 8.38
C LEU A 458 -7.59 -0.80 9.57
N TYR A 459 -8.65 -0.65 10.38
CA TYR A 459 -8.58 0.22 11.55
C TYR A 459 -7.52 -0.25 12.54
N GLN A 460 -7.46 -1.56 12.82
CA GLN A 460 -6.50 -2.15 13.75
C GLN A 460 -5.07 -2.07 13.21
N GLU A 461 -4.89 -2.38 11.93
CA GLU A 461 -3.59 -2.30 11.25
C GLU A 461 -3.03 -0.87 11.26
N ILE A 462 -3.86 0.15 10.98
CA ILE A 462 -3.45 1.55 11.06
C ILE A 462 -2.99 1.90 12.48
N GLN A 463 -3.69 1.41 13.52
CA GLN A 463 -3.29 1.63 14.91
C GLN A 463 -1.99 0.90 15.26
N GLU A 464 -1.82 -0.33 14.78
CA GLU A 464 -0.62 -1.14 14.99
C GLU A 464 0.61 -0.51 14.32
N TYR A 465 0.52 -0.16 13.03
CA TYR A 465 1.56 0.56 12.32
C TYR A 465 1.90 1.90 13.00
N ALA A 466 0.91 2.61 13.53
CA ALA A 466 1.14 3.82 14.30
C ALA A 466 1.85 3.56 15.63
N ASP A 467 1.54 2.48 16.34
CA ASP A 467 2.22 2.08 17.58
C ASP A 467 3.66 1.64 17.32
N GLU A 468 3.89 0.82 16.29
CA GLU A 468 5.22 0.39 15.86
C GLU A 468 6.09 1.57 15.43
N ALA A 469 5.54 2.46 14.59
CA ALA A 469 6.24 3.68 14.20
C ALA A 469 6.52 4.58 15.40
N ALA A 470 5.62 4.65 16.39
CA ALA A 470 5.80 5.48 17.58
C ALA A 470 6.95 5.00 18.47
N VAL A 471 7.29 3.71 18.46
CA VAL A 471 8.45 3.16 19.20
C VAL A 471 9.77 3.72 18.66
N LEU A 472 9.86 3.97 17.35
CA LEU A 472 11.09 4.44 16.72
C LEU A 472 11.10 5.95 16.49
N LEU A 473 9.94 6.53 16.19
CA LEU A 473 9.81 7.88 15.62
C LEU A 473 8.77 8.75 16.36
N GLY A 474 8.13 8.22 17.40
CA GLY A 474 7.14 8.96 18.18
C GLY A 474 7.76 10.06 19.04
N ASP A 475 6.91 10.93 19.59
CA ASP A 475 7.34 12.06 20.42
C ASP A 475 8.18 11.64 21.63
N GLY A 476 7.96 10.42 22.16
CA GLY A 476 8.73 9.84 23.26
C GLY A 476 10.21 9.60 22.94
N CYS A 477 10.57 9.52 21.66
CA CYS A 477 11.94 9.31 21.19
C CYS A 477 12.77 10.60 21.14
N PHE A 478 12.14 11.77 21.33
CA PHE A 478 12.79 13.07 21.22
C PHE A 478 13.13 13.68 22.59
N GLN A 479 14.33 14.24 22.69
CA GLN A 479 14.80 15.00 23.84
C GLN A 479 15.03 16.48 23.48
N GLY A 480 14.61 17.38 24.36
CA GLY A 480 14.80 18.81 24.16
C GLY A 480 16.23 19.28 24.45
N GLU A 481 16.95 19.77 23.45
CA GLU A 481 18.33 20.26 23.57
C GLU A 481 18.52 21.62 22.90
N GLY A 482 18.76 22.69 23.68
CA GLY A 482 19.29 23.94 23.14
C GLY A 482 18.48 24.58 21.99
N GLY A 483 17.15 24.41 21.98
CA GLY A 483 16.27 24.90 20.89
C GLY A 483 15.97 23.86 19.81
N TYR A 484 16.31 22.59 20.04
CA TYR A 484 16.02 21.46 19.18
C TYR A 484 15.22 20.40 19.92
N ASP A 485 14.44 19.60 19.19
CA ASP A 485 14.03 18.26 19.59
C ASP A 485 14.97 17.27 18.88
N VAL A 486 15.60 16.38 19.64
CA VAL A 486 16.67 15.49 19.16
C VAL A 486 16.28 14.04 19.39
N LEU A 487 16.24 13.27 18.32
CA LEU A 487 16.13 11.82 18.33
C LEU A 487 17.52 11.22 18.08
N HIS A 488 17.85 10.20 18.87
CA HIS A 488 19.02 9.36 18.69
C HIS A 488 18.56 7.91 18.79
N TYR A 489 18.94 7.08 17.82
CA TYR A 489 18.71 5.64 17.84
C TYR A 489 19.99 4.95 17.40
N GLY A 490 20.59 4.17 18.29
CA GLY A 490 21.87 3.53 18.06
C GLY A 490 21.87 2.03 18.31
N MET A 491 23.06 1.44 18.26
CA MET A 491 23.23 0.01 18.53
C MET A 491 22.75 -0.43 19.91
N GLU A 492 22.86 0.42 20.92
CA GLU A 492 22.40 0.10 22.28
C GLU A 492 20.87 -0.07 22.31
N ASP A 493 20.13 0.82 21.63
CA ASP A 493 18.67 0.77 21.53
C ASP A 493 18.20 -0.45 20.73
N TYR A 494 18.85 -0.73 19.59
CA TYR A 494 18.53 -1.90 18.77
C TYR A 494 18.81 -3.22 19.49
N GLN A 495 19.93 -3.34 20.20
CA GLN A 495 20.23 -4.53 21.00
C GLN A 495 19.27 -4.69 22.18
N ALA A 496 18.78 -3.59 22.77
CA ALA A 496 17.76 -3.64 23.80
C ALA A 496 16.43 -4.15 23.23
N TYR A 497 16.03 -3.66 22.04
CA TYR A 497 14.87 -4.15 21.30
C TYR A 497 14.98 -5.66 21.02
N LEU A 498 16.10 -6.12 20.43
CA LEU A 498 16.29 -7.54 20.12
C LEU A 498 16.19 -8.42 21.38
N LYS A 499 16.70 -7.96 22.52
CA LYS A 499 16.60 -8.69 23.80
C LYS A 499 15.18 -8.72 24.36
N GLU A 500 14.41 -7.64 24.20
CA GLU A 500 13.00 -7.61 24.61
C GLU A 500 12.16 -8.55 23.74
N THR A 501 12.44 -8.61 22.43
CA THR A 501 11.66 -9.36 21.45
C THR A 501 12.05 -10.85 21.41
N TYR A 502 13.34 -11.16 21.35
CA TYR A 502 13.85 -12.51 21.07
C TYR A 502 14.57 -13.17 22.25
N GLY A 503 14.73 -12.47 23.38
CA GLY A 503 15.31 -13.05 24.60
C GLY A 503 16.75 -13.58 24.40
N GLU A 504 16.93 -14.89 24.58
CA GLU A 504 18.25 -15.55 24.45
C GLU A 504 18.73 -15.61 22.99
N ASP A 505 17.82 -15.53 22.02
CA ASP A 505 18.13 -15.59 20.58
C ASP A 505 18.46 -14.21 19.99
N ALA A 506 18.51 -13.15 20.79
CA ALA A 506 18.73 -11.78 20.32
C ALA A 506 19.99 -11.61 19.44
N ASP A 507 21.07 -12.35 19.74
CA ASP A 507 22.30 -12.29 18.94
C ASP A 507 22.15 -12.92 17.56
N TYR A 508 21.27 -13.92 17.41
CA TYR A 508 20.95 -14.57 16.14
C TYR A 508 20.22 -13.62 15.17
N TYR A 509 19.32 -12.80 15.72
CA TYR A 509 18.53 -11.82 14.96
C TYR A 509 19.23 -10.46 14.78
N ASN A 510 20.51 -10.33 15.15
CA ASN A 510 21.25 -9.11 14.94
C ASN A 510 21.75 -8.98 13.50
N GLU A 511 21.20 -8.02 12.76
CA GLU A 511 21.53 -7.80 11.35
C GLU A 511 22.62 -6.76 11.12
N PHE A 512 23.07 -6.05 12.16
CA PHE A 512 23.96 -4.90 12.02
C PHE A 512 25.30 -5.08 12.79
N ASP A 513 26.37 -4.53 12.21
CA ASP A 513 27.66 -4.28 12.87
C ASP A 513 27.72 -2.84 13.40
N LYS A 514 27.05 -1.91 12.71
CA LYS A 514 26.91 -0.50 13.12
C LYS A 514 25.51 -0.03 12.84
N LEU A 515 24.98 0.76 13.77
CA LEU A 515 23.71 1.46 13.62
C LEU A 515 23.76 2.74 14.46
N ASN A 516 23.48 3.85 13.81
CA ASN A 516 23.33 5.16 14.43
C ASN A 516 22.44 6.04 13.55
N ALA A 517 21.38 6.60 14.12
CA ALA A 517 20.48 7.54 13.48
C ALA A 517 20.24 8.71 14.42
N ASP A 518 20.65 9.90 14.00
CA ASP A 518 20.46 11.16 14.69
C ASP A 518 19.54 12.06 13.85
N LEU A 519 18.50 12.60 14.46
CA LEU A 519 17.62 13.59 13.86
C LEU A 519 17.44 14.77 14.83
N ARG A 520 17.83 15.96 14.42
CA ARG A 520 17.68 17.19 15.21
C ARG A 520 16.73 18.13 14.48
N ILE A 521 15.59 18.44 15.10
CA ILE A 521 14.56 19.32 14.54
C ILE A 521 14.56 20.62 15.34
N ALA A 522 14.92 21.71 14.69
CA ALA A 522 14.85 23.05 15.27
C ALA A 522 13.38 23.46 15.49
N ARG A 523 13.14 24.32 16.48
CA ARG A 523 11.79 24.85 16.76
C ARG A 523 11.21 25.67 15.60
N ASP A 524 12.04 26.16 14.69
CA ASP A 524 11.65 26.89 13.48
C ASP A 524 11.38 25.98 12.26
N GLY A 525 11.51 24.65 12.42
CA GLY A 525 11.18 23.65 11.40
C GLY A 525 12.35 23.17 10.55
N ALA A 526 13.55 23.79 10.64
CA ALA A 526 14.72 23.22 9.99
C ALA A 526 15.18 21.94 10.71
N ALA A 527 15.62 20.92 9.97
CA ALA A 527 16.16 19.71 10.55
C ALA A 527 17.55 19.37 10.00
N THR A 528 18.36 18.73 10.83
CA THR A 528 19.60 18.07 10.43
C THR A 528 19.53 16.61 10.79
N PHE A 529 20.02 15.75 9.91
CA PHE A 529 20.05 14.31 10.15
C PHE A 529 21.44 13.75 9.91
N LYS A 530 21.72 12.63 10.57
CA LYS A 530 22.89 11.79 10.31
C LYS A 530 22.49 10.33 10.52
N VAL A 531 22.80 9.47 9.57
CA VAL A 531 22.57 8.04 9.62
C VAL A 531 23.87 7.33 9.29
N GLU A 532 24.19 6.28 10.02
CA GLU A 532 25.26 5.33 9.74
C GLU A 532 24.72 3.93 10.04
N MET A 533 24.75 3.06 9.06
CA MET A 533 24.40 1.65 9.24
C MET A 533 25.39 0.77 8.48
N GLN A 534 25.78 -0.34 9.09
CA GLN A 534 26.58 -1.37 8.46
C GLN A 534 25.92 -2.72 8.76
N SER A 535 25.54 -3.46 7.72
CA SER A 535 25.00 -4.82 7.91
C SER A 535 26.09 -5.81 8.31
N GLN A 536 25.69 -6.89 8.98
CA GLN A 536 26.55 -8.04 9.22
C GLN A 536 26.79 -8.84 7.95
N ASP A 537 27.82 -9.68 8.00
CA ASP A 537 28.11 -10.65 6.93
C ASP A 537 27.19 -11.87 7.10
N MET A 538 26.02 -11.82 6.48
CA MET A 538 25.04 -12.92 6.48
C MET A 538 25.29 -13.96 5.37
N GLY A 539 26.51 -13.99 4.82
CA GLY A 539 26.89 -14.94 3.79
C GLY A 539 26.23 -14.68 2.43
N TYR A 540 25.61 -15.70 1.85
CA TYR A 540 25.09 -15.65 0.48
C TYR A 540 23.83 -14.80 0.29
N PHE A 541 23.08 -14.51 1.36
CA PHE A 541 21.75 -13.90 1.25
C PHE A 541 21.80 -12.38 1.05
N LEU A 542 22.73 -11.68 1.72
CA LEU A 542 22.87 -10.23 1.61
C LEU A 542 24.35 -9.83 1.69
N PRO A 543 24.87 -9.03 0.73
CA PRO A 543 26.23 -8.53 0.82
C PRO A 543 26.36 -7.56 2.00
N VAL A 544 27.55 -7.50 2.61
CA VAL A 544 27.86 -6.49 3.62
C VAL A 544 27.79 -5.10 2.98
N MET A 545 26.94 -4.24 3.53
CA MET A 545 26.74 -2.88 3.08
C MET A 545 27.03 -1.88 4.19
N LEU A 546 27.71 -0.78 3.85
CA LEU A 546 27.81 0.41 4.69
C LEU A 546 27.03 1.53 4.02
N ILE A 547 26.07 2.12 4.74
CA ILE A 547 25.33 3.30 4.30
C ILE A 547 25.52 4.40 5.34
N THR A 548 26.02 5.55 4.90
CA THR A 548 26.07 6.76 5.71
C THR A 548 25.35 7.89 4.99
N ALA A 549 24.48 8.62 5.67
CA ALA A 549 23.84 9.80 5.14
C ALA A 549 23.91 10.94 6.14
N ASP A 550 24.13 12.17 5.69
CA ASP A 550 24.03 13.34 6.55
C ASP A 550 23.52 14.54 5.76
N GLY A 551 22.84 15.46 6.44
CA GLY A 551 22.29 16.60 5.75
C GLY A 551 21.49 17.56 6.60
N LYS A 552 20.97 18.57 5.90
CA LYS A 552 20.06 19.58 6.42
C LYS A 552 18.88 19.73 5.46
N VAL A 553 17.67 19.83 6.04
CA VAL A 553 16.43 20.12 5.33
C VAL A 553 15.73 21.32 5.96
N SER A 554 15.10 22.13 5.12
CA SER A 554 14.27 23.28 5.50
C SER A 554 13.33 23.63 4.34
N SER A 555 12.33 24.48 4.60
CA SER A 555 11.43 24.99 3.55
C SER A 555 12.17 25.63 2.37
N THR A 556 13.33 26.24 2.61
CA THR A 556 14.10 26.97 1.57
C THR A 556 15.21 26.17 0.92
N GLY A 557 15.51 24.96 1.39
CA GLY A 557 16.57 24.17 0.79
C GLY A 557 16.96 22.91 1.54
N VAL A 558 17.68 22.07 0.79
CA VAL A 558 18.18 20.76 1.18
C VAL A 558 19.66 20.70 0.86
N ASN A 559 20.43 20.08 1.75
CA ASN A 559 21.79 19.60 1.48
C ASN A 559 21.88 18.19 2.06
N MET A 560 22.36 17.24 1.26
CA MET A 560 22.52 15.85 1.67
C MET A 560 23.77 15.26 1.06
N ASN A 561 24.51 14.50 1.84
CA ASN A 561 25.53 13.57 1.40
C ASN A 561 25.05 12.15 1.71
N LEU A 562 25.25 11.23 0.79
CA LEU A 562 24.99 9.80 0.97
C LEU A 562 26.22 9.04 0.46
N VAL A 563 26.68 8.07 1.24
CA VAL A 563 27.70 7.11 0.84
C VAL A 563 27.13 5.73 1.04
N MET A 564 27.15 4.92 -0.01
CA MET A 564 26.81 3.51 0.02
C MET A 564 28.04 2.73 -0.41
N LYS A 565 28.45 1.72 0.35
CA LYS A 565 29.52 0.80 -0.02
C LYS A 565 28.99 -0.62 0.07
N ILE A 566 29.21 -1.39 -0.99
CA ILE A 566 28.96 -2.83 -1.00
C ILE A 566 30.32 -3.52 -1.00
N LYS A 567 30.57 -4.33 0.02
CA LYS A 567 31.85 -4.99 0.27
C LYS A 567 32.33 -5.73 -0.98
N ASN A 568 33.54 -5.40 -1.43
CA ASN A 568 34.19 -5.97 -2.63
C ASN A 568 33.47 -5.75 -3.97
N THR A 569 32.45 -4.89 -4.02
CA THR A 569 31.68 -4.64 -5.24
C THR A 569 31.78 -3.19 -5.69
N MET A 570 31.30 -2.24 -4.88
CA MET A 570 31.26 -0.83 -5.29
C MET A 570 31.21 0.15 -4.12
N ASP A 571 31.64 1.38 -4.37
CA ASP A 571 31.38 2.57 -3.56
C ASP A 571 30.54 3.56 -4.39
N LEU A 572 29.47 4.10 -3.82
CA LEU A 572 28.62 5.13 -4.42
C LEU A 572 28.54 6.32 -3.47
N GLU A 573 29.01 7.47 -3.91
CA GLU A 573 28.90 8.73 -3.17
C GLU A 573 27.95 9.68 -3.90
N ILE A 574 26.90 10.14 -3.24
CA ILE A 574 25.91 11.10 -3.78
C ILE A 574 25.94 12.37 -2.95
N ARG A 575 25.98 13.52 -3.63
CA ARG A 575 25.87 14.85 -3.05
C ARG A 575 24.68 15.55 -3.69
N TYR A 576 23.72 15.96 -2.88
CA TYR A 576 22.51 16.64 -3.34
C TYR A 576 22.38 18.00 -2.66
N THR A 577 22.07 19.02 -3.44
CA THR A 577 21.71 20.34 -2.93
C THR A 577 20.49 20.86 -3.67
N ALA A 578 19.60 21.52 -2.95
CA ALA A 578 18.47 22.21 -3.54
C ALA A 578 18.21 23.52 -2.80
N SER A 579 17.84 24.55 -3.55
CA SER A 579 17.36 25.82 -3.00
C SER A 579 16.00 26.13 -3.60
N THR A 580 15.04 26.41 -2.73
CA THR A 580 13.66 26.76 -3.10
C THR A 580 13.37 28.19 -2.72
N SER A 581 12.69 28.91 -3.62
CA SER A 581 12.25 30.29 -3.41
C SER A 581 10.86 30.51 -4.00
N GLU A 582 10.08 31.40 -3.41
CA GLU A 582 8.84 31.87 -4.03
C GLU A 582 9.14 32.54 -5.37
N THR A 583 8.28 32.33 -6.36
CA THR A 583 8.41 32.92 -7.70
C THR A 583 7.07 33.43 -8.22
N GLN A 584 7.12 34.35 -9.18
CA GLN A 584 5.96 34.77 -9.97
C GLN A 584 5.83 33.96 -11.27
N GLN A 585 6.81 33.11 -11.57
CA GLN A 585 6.80 32.23 -12.73
C GLN A 585 5.75 31.13 -12.53
N ALA A 586 4.94 30.87 -13.56
CA ALA A 586 4.07 29.70 -13.61
C ALA A 586 4.84 28.50 -14.16
N PRO A 587 4.42 27.26 -13.83
CA PRO A 587 4.91 26.07 -14.51
C PRO A 587 4.83 26.21 -16.04
N GLY A 588 5.82 25.67 -16.73
CA GLY A 588 5.82 25.58 -18.19
C GLY A 588 4.61 24.80 -18.69
N LYS A 589 4.14 25.14 -19.88
CA LYS A 589 3.05 24.43 -20.58
C LYS A 589 3.60 23.74 -21.81
N LEU A 590 2.91 22.70 -22.24
CA LEU A 590 3.20 22.05 -23.51
C LEU A 590 3.14 23.10 -24.66
N PRO A 591 4.15 23.14 -25.55
CA PRO A 591 4.10 24.02 -26.72
C PRO A 591 2.89 23.72 -27.62
N ALA A 592 2.27 24.76 -28.19
CA ALA A 592 1.07 24.60 -29.01
C ALA A 592 1.31 23.82 -30.32
N ASP A 593 2.55 23.79 -30.79
CA ASP A 593 3.04 23.10 -31.98
C ASP A 593 3.85 21.83 -31.61
N ALA A 594 3.79 21.37 -30.36
CA ALA A 594 4.48 20.16 -29.93
C ALA A 594 3.96 18.93 -30.67
N ASN A 595 4.90 18.11 -31.18
CA ASN A 595 4.58 16.76 -31.60
C ASN A 595 4.50 15.88 -30.35
N VAL A 596 3.32 15.34 -30.06
CA VAL A 596 3.07 14.51 -28.87
C VAL A 596 2.89 13.06 -29.30
N ILE A 597 3.71 12.18 -28.74
CA ILE A 597 3.64 10.74 -28.93
C ILE A 597 2.95 10.15 -27.71
N ASN A 598 1.85 9.43 -27.94
CA ASN A 598 1.18 8.61 -26.95
C ASN A 598 1.63 7.14 -27.13
N PRO A 599 2.55 6.62 -26.30
CA PRO A 599 3.05 5.26 -26.44
C PRO A 599 2.01 4.19 -26.10
N TYR A 600 0.89 4.59 -25.49
CA TYR A 600 -0.17 3.67 -25.06
C TYR A 600 -1.24 3.40 -26.13
N GLY A 601 -1.15 4.03 -27.32
CA GLY A 601 -1.99 3.68 -28.48
C GLY A 601 -3.50 3.91 -28.32
N TYR A 602 -3.94 4.56 -27.25
CA TYR A 602 -5.34 4.97 -27.11
C TYR A 602 -5.59 6.21 -27.97
N ASP A 603 -6.28 6.03 -29.09
CA ASP A 603 -6.88 7.09 -29.91
C ASP A 603 -8.07 7.78 -29.20
N GLU A 604 -8.46 7.30 -28.01
CA GLU A 604 -9.41 8.01 -27.16
C GLU A 604 -8.64 9.00 -26.30
N GLU A 605 -9.03 10.28 -26.38
CA GLU A 605 -8.65 11.29 -25.40
C GLU A 605 -8.75 10.64 -24.01
N PRO A 606 -7.69 10.70 -23.16
CA PRO A 606 -7.85 10.30 -21.78
C PRO A 606 -9.03 11.10 -21.25
N GLN A 607 -10.13 10.41 -20.98
CA GLN A 607 -11.27 11.02 -20.32
C GLN A 607 -10.65 11.64 -19.06
N PRO A 608 -10.82 12.97 -18.83
CA PRO A 608 -10.40 13.54 -17.56
C PRO A 608 -10.99 12.63 -16.51
N ALA A 609 -10.14 12.16 -15.58
CA ALA A 609 -10.55 11.30 -14.47
C ALA A 609 -11.93 11.76 -14.09
N GLU A 610 -12.96 10.92 -14.33
CA GLU A 610 -14.33 11.35 -14.15
C GLU A 610 -14.33 12.04 -12.80
N GLU A 611 -14.74 13.31 -12.77
CA GLU A 611 -15.19 13.90 -11.52
C GLU A 611 -16.23 12.89 -11.05
N THR A 612 -15.79 11.96 -10.19
CA THR A 612 -16.65 11.15 -9.36
C THR A 612 -17.49 12.21 -8.73
N THR A 613 -18.71 12.31 -9.25
CA THR A 613 -19.50 13.51 -9.10
C THR A 613 -19.99 13.40 -7.68
N LEU A 614 -19.22 14.03 -6.79
CA LEU A 614 -19.36 14.02 -5.34
C LEU A 614 -20.77 14.43 -4.89
#